data_AF-A0A839Z7A6-F1
#
_entry.id   AF-A0A839Z7A6-F1
#
_cell.length_a   1.000
_cell.length_b   1.000
_cell.length_c   1.000
_cell.angle_alpha   90.00
_cell.angle_beta   90.00
_cell.angle_gamma   90.00
#
_symmetry.space_group_name_H-M   'P 1'
#
loop_
_entity.id
_entity.type
_entity.pdbx_description
1 polymer ?
#
loop_
_entity_poly.entity_id
_entity_poly.type
_entity_poly.pdbx_seq_one_letter_code
_entity_poly.pdbx_strand_id
1 'polypeptide(L)'
;MTNHTRRSFLSAVAAAAAIPATAAAAVCIIPSGMDTDPVFAAIERHKLANRHHGDACDTTDTMVETFGPVSPEAEEAHALQDEACTADLAALRVVLETVPATASGMVAYLDHIASPLGFEHSMADGEDFAALLATVRQFAERLPA
;
A
#
# COMPACT_ATOMS: atom_id res chain seq x y z
N MET A 1 50.25 22.96 -24.78
CA MET A 1 49.35 21.93 -24.24
C MET A 1 48.62 22.53 -23.05
N THR A 2 47.33 22.73 -23.24
CA THR A 2 46.34 23.36 -22.36
C THR A 2 45.93 22.43 -21.24
N ASN A 3 45.92 22.91 -20.00
CA ASN A 3 44.85 22.62 -19.05
C ASN A 3 44.83 23.71 -17.95
N HIS A 4 44.19 24.84 -18.28
CA HIS A 4 43.28 25.51 -17.35
C HIS A 4 42.22 24.47 -16.96
N THR A 5 41.95 24.19 -15.69
CA THR A 5 40.99 25.01 -14.93
C THR A 5 41.10 24.63 -13.45
N ARG A 6 41.80 25.46 -12.68
CA ARG A 6 41.64 25.57 -11.22
C ARG A 6 40.55 26.62 -10.98
N ARG A 7 39.31 26.20 -10.77
CA ARG A 7 38.14 27.00 -10.35
C ARG A 7 37.07 26.01 -9.92
N SER A 8 36.38 26.09 -8.80
CA SER A 8 36.45 26.93 -7.63
C SER A 8 35.70 26.12 -6.56
N PHE A 9 36.36 25.77 -5.46
CA PHE A 9 35.68 25.33 -4.25
C PHE A 9 35.03 26.58 -3.65
N LEU A 10 33.77 26.83 -4.02
CA LEU A 10 32.94 27.81 -3.37
C LEU A 10 31.99 27.07 -2.43
N SER A 11 32.35 27.15 -1.15
CA SER A 11 31.41 27.08 -0.05
C SER A 11 30.18 27.93 -0.36
N ALA A 12 29.02 27.30 -0.34
CA ALA A 12 27.75 27.97 -0.10
C ALA A 12 27.01 27.18 0.98
N VAL A 13 27.48 27.37 2.22
CA VAL A 13 26.62 27.18 3.40
C VAL A 13 25.63 28.34 3.36
N ALA A 14 24.45 28.09 2.81
CA ALA A 14 23.34 29.03 2.84
C ALA A 14 22.23 28.44 3.72
N ALA A 15 22.18 28.99 4.93
CA ALA A 15 21.03 29.15 5.80
C ALA A 15 20.03 27.98 5.89
N ALA A 16 20.12 27.26 7.02
CA ALA A 16 18.96 26.66 7.66
C ALA A 16 17.92 27.75 7.95
N ALA A 17 17.05 28.02 6.99
CA ALA A 17 15.76 28.62 7.27
C ALA A 17 14.90 27.51 7.89
N ALA A 18 14.60 27.65 9.17
CA ALA A 18 13.62 26.84 9.86
C ALA A 18 12.31 26.89 9.07
N ILE A 19 12.02 25.80 8.35
CA ILE A 19 10.69 25.55 7.82
C ILE A 19 9.88 25.13 9.05
N PRO A 20 8.90 25.91 9.54
CA PRO A 20 7.96 25.37 10.49
C PRO A 20 7.35 24.14 9.82
N ALA A 21 7.43 23.00 10.50
CA ALA A 21 6.63 21.82 10.20
C ALA A 21 5.16 22.18 10.45
N THR A 22 4.59 23.06 9.64
CA THR A 22 3.17 23.02 9.36
C THR A 22 3.02 21.75 8.57
N ALA A 23 2.75 20.66 9.29
CA ALA A 23 1.95 19.57 8.77
C ALA A 23 0.70 20.23 8.18
N ALA A 24 0.78 20.57 6.90
CA ALA A 24 -0.39 20.75 6.09
C ALA A 24 -1.00 19.35 6.10
N ALA A 25 -1.87 19.12 7.08
CA ALA A 25 -2.97 18.21 6.89
C ALA A 25 -3.58 18.66 5.58
N ALA A 26 -3.24 17.96 4.50
CA ALA A 26 -4.01 18.00 3.28
C ALA A 26 -5.36 17.41 3.68
N VAL A 27 -6.19 18.24 4.30
CA VAL A 27 -7.61 18.01 4.44
C VAL A 27 -8.10 18.12 3.01
N CYS A 28 -8.00 16.99 2.32
CA CYS A 28 -8.75 16.78 1.11
C CYS A 28 -10.20 16.92 1.56
N ILE A 29 -10.79 18.09 1.33
CA ILE A 29 -12.22 18.32 1.49
C ILE A 29 -12.84 17.49 0.36
N ILE A 30 -13.00 16.19 0.61
CA ILE A 30 -13.80 15.31 -0.23
C ILE A 30 -15.23 15.82 -0.02
N PRO A 31 -15.93 16.26 -1.09
CA PRO A 31 -17.27 16.78 -0.97
C PRO A 31 -18.14 15.76 -0.23
N SER A 32 -18.62 16.15 0.95
CA SER A 32 -19.52 15.37 1.80
C SER A 32 -20.90 15.32 1.12
N GLY A 33 -21.03 14.47 0.11
CA GLY A 33 -22.23 14.45 -0.73
C GLY A 33 -22.31 13.33 -1.77
N MET A 34 -21.25 12.54 -1.95
CA MET A 34 -21.36 11.22 -2.56
C MET A 34 -20.88 10.23 -1.52
N ASP A 35 -21.80 9.51 -0.88
CA ASP A 35 -21.49 8.31 -0.11
C ASP A 35 -20.89 7.29 -1.08
N THR A 36 -19.60 7.45 -1.38
CA THR A 36 -18.83 6.46 -2.13
C THR A 36 -18.80 5.20 -1.30
N ASP A 37 -19.20 4.09 -1.93
CA ASP A 37 -19.21 2.77 -1.31
C ASP A 37 -17.90 2.52 -0.54
N PRO A 38 -17.94 2.19 0.77
CA PRO A 38 -16.74 2.08 1.60
C PRO A 38 -15.71 1.09 1.05
N VAL A 39 -16.16 0.11 0.26
CA VAL A 39 -15.27 -0.88 -0.35
C VAL A 39 -14.25 -0.26 -1.31
N PHE A 40 -14.58 0.85 -1.99
CA PHE A 40 -13.61 1.54 -2.86
C PHE A 40 -12.42 2.05 -2.07
N ALA A 41 -12.66 2.66 -0.90
CA ALA A 41 -11.60 3.17 -0.04
C ALA A 41 -10.77 2.04 0.58
N ALA A 42 -11.36 0.87 0.82
CA ALA A 42 -10.64 -0.30 1.29
C ALA A 42 -9.72 -0.85 0.18
N ILE A 43 -10.25 -1.00 -1.05
CA ILE A 43 -9.50 -1.48 -2.22
C ILE A 43 -8.29 -0.59 -2.51
N GLU A 44 -8.47 0.73 -2.53
CA GLU A 44 -7.35 1.64 -2.81
C GLU A 44 -6.27 1.62 -1.72
N ARG A 45 -6.66 1.43 -0.45
CA ARG A 45 -5.69 1.24 0.65
C ARG A 45 -4.88 -0.05 0.48
N HIS A 46 -5.54 -1.15 0.14
CA HIS A 46 -4.84 -2.40 -0.13
C HIS A 46 -3.91 -2.29 -1.35
N LYS A 47 -4.36 -1.71 -2.47
CA LYS A 47 -3.48 -1.46 -3.62
C LYS A 47 -2.25 -0.63 -3.27
N LEU A 48 -2.39 0.36 -2.38
CA LEU A 48 -1.26 1.17 -1.92
C LEU A 48 -0.31 0.35 -1.04
N ALA A 49 -0.84 -0.40 -0.07
CA ALA A 49 -0.04 -1.27 0.79
C ALA A 49 0.72 -2.32 -0.02
N ASN A 50 0.07 -2.93 -1.01
CA ASN A 50 0.68 -3.91 -1.90
C ASN A 50 1.83 -3.33 -2.72
N ARG A 51 1.70 -2.09 -3.23
CA ARG A 51 2.81 -1.40 -3.91
C ARG A 51 3.99 -1.20 -2.97
N HIS A 52 3.75 -0.78 -1.73
CA HIS A 52 4.81 -0.64 -0.73
C HIS A 52 5.49 -1.96 -0.39
N HIS A 53 4.72 -3.05 -0.31
CA HIS A 53 5.28 -4.39 -0.14
C HIS A 53 6.14 -4.80 -1.35
N GLY A 54 5.67 -4.56 -2.58
CA GLY A 54 6.45 -4.78 -3.80
C GLY A 54 7.77 -4.00 -3.82
N ASP A 55 7.73 -2.70 -3.51
CA ASP A 55 8.93 -1.84 -3.42
C ASP A 55 9.92 -2.36 -2.36
N ALA A 56 9.41 -2.89 -1.24
CA ALA A 56 10.23 -3.47 -0.18
C ALA A 56 10.87 -4.80 -0.60
N CYS A 57 10.14 -5.66 -1.32
CA CYS A 57 10.70 -6.88 -1.92
C CYS A 57 11.84 -6.56 -2.90
N ASP A 58 11.64 -5.61 -3.82
CA ASP A 58 12.66 -5.17 -4.77
C ASP A 58 13.90 -4.61 -4.05
N THR A 59 13.69 -3.88 -2.96
CA THR A 59 14.77 -3.35 -2.11
C THR A 59 15.56 -4.48 -1.45
N THR A 60 14.87 -5.46 -0.84
CA THR A 60 15.51 -6.64 -0.27
C THR A 60 16.33 -7.39 -1.29
N ASP A 61 15.76 -7.69 -2.47
CA ASP A 61 16.47 -8.39 -3.55
C ASP A 61 17.75 -7.65 -3.95
N THR A 62 17.67 -6.31 -4.06
CA THR A 62 18.82 -5.46 -4.35
C THR A 62 19.89 -5.53 -3.25
N MET A 63 19.49 -5.48 -1.97
CA MET A 63 20.44 -5.54 -0.85
C MET A 63 21.11 -6.92 -0.76
N VAL A 64 20.34 -8.00 -0.94
CA VAL A 64 20.83 -9.38 -0.96
C VAL A 64 21.82 -9.60 -2.10
N GLU A 65 21.52 -9.10 -3.30
CA GLU A 65 22.42 -9.19 -4.46
C GLU A 65 23.71 -8.40 -4.24
N THR A 66 23.61 -7.20 -3.66
CA THR A 66 24.73 -6.26 -3.53
C THR A 66 25.67 -6.62 -2.37
N PHE A 67 25.11 -6.95 -1.21
CA PHE A 67 25.86 -7.10 0.05
C PHE A 67 25.91 -8.56 0.56
N GLY A 68 25.09 -9.44 -0.01
CA GLY A 68 24.95 -10.84 0.38
C GLY A 68 23.81 -11.06 1.39
N PRO A 69 23.24 -12.28 1.45
CA PRO A 69 22.00 -12.57 2.19
C PRO A 69 22.11 -12.51 3.72
N VAL A 70 23.33 -12.41 4.26
CA VAL A 70 23.59 -12.36 5.72
C VAL A 70 24.23 -11.03 6.14
N SER A 71 24.22 -10.04 5.25
CA SER A 71 24.74 -8.71 5.59
C SER A 71 23.75 -7.96 6.48
N PRO A 72 24.22 -7.00 7.31
CA PRO A 72 23.33 -6.14 8.09
C PRO A 72 22.31 -5.37 7.22
N GLU A 73 22.70 -4.94 6.02
CA GLU A 73 21.82 -4.24 5.07
C GLU A 73 20.70 -5.13 4.55
N ALA A 74 21.01 -6.40 4.25
CA ALA A 74 19.99 -7.37 3.85
C ALA A 74 19.04 -7.68 5.02
N GLU A 75 19.55 -7.80 6.25
CA GLU A 75 18.73 -8.01 7.47
C GLU A 75 17.77 -6.83 7.71
N GLU A 76 18.25 -5.59 7.59
CA GLU A 76 17.41 -4.38 7.72
C GLU A 76 16.33 -4.33 6.63
N ALA A 77 16.69 -4.63 5.37
CA ALA A 77 15.73 -4.65 4.27
C ALA A 77 14.66 -5.73 4.46
N HIS A 78 15.03 -6.92 4.92
CA HIS A 78 14.08 -7.98 5.28
C HIS A 78 13.10 -7.53 6.38
N ALA A 79 13.58 -6.83 7.42
CA ALA A 79 12.70 -6.34 8.48
C ALA A 79 11.66 -5.34 7.94
N LEU A 80 12.05 -4.45 7.02
CA LEU A 80 11.14 -3.52 6.35
C LEU A 80 10.15 -4.24 5.43
N GLN A 81 10.61 -5.27 4.71
CA GLN A 81 9.77 -6.12 3.88
C GLN A 81 8.70 -6.84 4.73
N ASP A 82 9.07 -7.39 5.88
CA ASP A 82 8.14 -8.07 6.79
C ASP A 82 7.06 -7.11 7.33
N GLU A 83 7.45 -5.87 7.67
CA GLU A 83 6.51 -4.82 8.09
C GLU A 83 5.54 -4.46 6.95
N ALA A 84 6.05 -4.27 5.73
CA ALA A 84 5.24 -3.94 4.56
C ALA A 84 4.28 -5.09 4.19
N CYS A 85 4.75 -6.34 4.26
CA CYS A 85 3.94 -7.54 4.06
C CYS A 85 2.79 -7.61 5.09
N THR A 86 3.09 -7.36 6.36
CA THR A 86 2.08 -7.32 7.43
C THR A 86 1.03 -6.25 7.17
N ALA A 87 1.45 -5.05 6.74
CA ALA A 87 0.54 -3.96 6.40
C ALA A 87 -0.34 -4.28 5.18
N ASP A 88 0.23 -4.94 4.16
CA ASP A 88 -0.49 -5.40 2.97
C ASP A 88 -1.59 -6.40 3.31
N LEU A 89 -1.24 -7.45 4.05
CA LEU A 89 -2.19 -8.47 4.52
C LEU A 89 -3.30 -7.87 5.40
N ALA A 90 -2.95 -6.96 6.31
CA ALA A 90 -3.94 -6.26 7.13
C ALA A 90 -4.91 -5.42 6.26
N ALA A 91 -4.41 -4.77 5.21
CA ALA A 91 -5.24 -4.01 4.29
C ALA A 91 -6.15 -4.91 3.44
N LEU A 92 -5.66 -6.07 2.98
CA LEU A 92 -6.48 -7.08 2.30
C LEU A 92 -7.60 -7.58 3.20
N ARG A 93 -7.32 -7.89 4.47
CA ARG A 93 -8.32 -8.33 5.43
C ARG A 93 -9.45 -7.30 5.57
N VAL A 94 -9.10 -6.01 5.62
CA VAL A 94 -10.09 -4.93 5.63
C VAL A 94 -10.94 -4.93 4.36
N VAL A 95 -10.37 -5.20 3.17
CA VAL A 95 -11.17 -5.36 1.94
C VAL A 95 -12.17 -6.50 2.13
N LEU A 96 -11.70 -7.70 2.54
CA LEU A 96 -12.53 -8.90 2.70
C LEU A 96 -13.72 -8.68 3.64
N GLU A 97 -13.52 -7.93 4.72
CA GLU A 97 -14.53 -7.64 5.74
C GLU A 97 -15.41 -6.41 5.42
N THR A 98 -15.05 -5.61 4.42
CA THR A 98 -15.83 -4.43 4.04
C THR A 98 -17.00 -4.81 3.13
N VAL A 99 -18.19 -4.88 3.73
CA VAL A 99 -19.42 -5.17 2.98
C VAL A 99 -19.78 -4.01 2.05
N PRO A 100 -19.86 -4.24 0.73
CA PRO A 100 -20.29 -3.21 -0.20
C PRO A 100 -21.69 -2.65 0.16
N ALA A 101 -21.88 -1.36 -0.07
CA ALA A 101 -23.17 -0.68 0.12
C ALA A 101 -24.03 -0.66 -1.16
N THR A 102 -23.41 -0.89 -2.32
CA THR A 102 -23.99 -0.73 -3.65
C THR A 102 -23.66 -1.91 -4.56
N ALA A 103 -24.46 -2.12 -5.60
CA ALA A 103 -24.17 -3.13 -6.63
C ALA A 103 -22.84 -2.85 -7.34
N SER A 104 -22.54 -1.58 -7.64
CA SER A 104 -21.24 -1.18 -8.21
C SER A 104 -20.06 -1.50 -7.29
N GLY A 105 -20.23 -1.31 -5.97
CA GLY A 105 -19.20 -1.68 -5.00
C GLY A 105 -19.02 -3.19 -4.91
N MET A 106 -20.09 -3.98 -5.00
CA MET A 106 -19.99 -5.44 -5.04
C MET A 106 -19.26 -5.94 -6.29
N VAL A 107 -19.53 -5.36 -7.46
CA VAL A 107 -18.76 -5.68 -8.67
C VAL A 107 -17.28 -5.34 -8.49
N ALA A 108 -16.97 -4.13 -8.00
CA ALA A 108 -15.59 -3.73 -7.75
C ALA A 108 -14.88 -4.61 -6.71
N TYR A 109 -15.58 -5.05 -5.68
CA TYR A 109 -15.09 -6.01 -4.69
C TYR A 109 -14.74 -7.35 -5.34
N LEU A 110 -15.66 -7.94 -6.11
CA LEU A 110 -15.43 -9.23 -6.77
C LEU A 110 -14.31 -9.15 -7.81
N ASP A 111 -14.26 -8.08 -8.60
CA ASP A 111 -13.18 -7.83 -9.56
C ASP A 111 -11.83 -7.72 -8.86
N HIS A 112 -11.77 -7.04 -7.71
CA HIS A 112 -10.55 -6.92 -6.93
C HIS A 112 -10.10 -8.27 -6.35
N ILE A 113 -11.03 -9.06 -5.78
CA ILE A 113 -10.73 -10.40 -5.24
C ILE A 113 -10.30 -11.37 -6.35
N ALA A 114 -10.91 -11.30 -7.53
CA ALA A 114 -10.55 -12.13 -8.68
C ALA A 114 -9.24 -11.70 -9.37
N SER A 115 -8.71 -10.52 -9.06
CA SER A 115 -7.43 -10.05 -9.59
C SER A 115 -6.25 -10.80 -8.95
N PRO A 116 -5.06 -10.83 -9.56
CA PRO A 116 -3.86 -11.43 -8.96
C PRO A 116 -3.57 -10.88 -7.54
N LEU A 117 -3.84 -9.59 -7.32
CA LEU A 117 -3.66 -8.92 -6.02
C LEU A 117 -4.58 -9.47 -4.93
N GLY A 118 -5.80 -9.89 -5.28
CA GLY A 118 -6.75 -10.46 -4.32
C GLY A 118 -6.61 -11.97 -4.19
N PHE A 119 -6.45 -12.66 -5.32
CA PHE A 119 -6.54 -14.12 -5.39
C PHE A 119 -5.30 -14.84 -4.85
N GLU A 120 -4.09 -14.33 -5.12
CA GLU A 120 -2.85 -14.99 -4.68
C GLU A 120 -2.64 -14.93 -3.17
N HIS A 121 -3.18 -13.89 -2.50
CA HIS A 121 -3.08 -13.72 -1.05
C HIS A 121 -4.25 -14.35 -0.29
N SER A 122 -5.48 -14.28 -0.80
CA SER A 122 -6.71 -14.66 -0.07
C SER A 122 -7.03 -16.16 -0.03
N MET A 123 -6.31 -17.02 -0.77
CA MET A 123 -6.55 -18.48 -0.82
C MET A 123 -5.55 -19.28 0.04
N ALA A 124 -4.65 -18.61 0.75
CA ALA A 124 -3.63 -19.25 1.58
C ALA A 124 -4.22 -19.86 2.87
N ASP A 125 -5.36 -19.35 3.35
CA ASP A 125 -6.04 -19.85 4.55
C ASP A 125 -7.57 -19.96 4.38
N GLY A 126 -8.18 -20.82 5.20
CA GLY A 126 -9.63 -21.02 5.19
C GLY A 126 -10.42 -19.88 5.83
N GLU A 127 -9.76 -18.97 6.54
CA GLU A 127 -10.41 -17.86 7.25
C GLU A 127 -10.78 -16.73 6.28
N ASP A 128 -9.90 -16.39 5.36
CA ASP A 128 -10.12 -15.39 4.31
C ASP A 128 -11.26 -15.83 3.36
N PHE A 129 -11.29 -17.11 2.99
CA PHE A 129 -12.39 -17.65 2.20
C PHE A 129 -13.73 -17.58 2.96
N ALA A 130 -13.73 -17.85 4.27
CA ALA A 130 -14.92 -17.71 5.10
C ALA A 130 -15.38 -16.24 5.20
N ALA A 131 -14.44 -15.29 5.34
CA ALA A 131 -14.73 -13.86 5.36
C ALA A 131 -15.34 -13.38 4.03
N LEU A 132 -14.78 -13.81 2.90
CA LEU A 132 -15.31 -13.54 1.56
C LEU A 132 -16.78 -13.99 1.44
N LEU A 133 -17.07 -15.24 1.80
CA LEU A 133 -18.43 -15.78 1.73
C LEU A 133 -19.39 -15.05 2.67
N ALA A 134 -18.93 -14.67 3.87
CA ALA A 134 -19.72 -13.90 4.83
C ALA A 134 -20.09 -12.53 4.26
N THR A 135 -19.14 -11.83 3.64
CA THR A 135 -19.35 -10.52 3.02
C THR A 135 -20.33 -10.59 1.84
N VAL A 136 -20.17 -11.58 0.96
CA VAL A 136 -21.10 -11.80 -0.16
C VAL A 136 -22.52 -12.10 0.35
N ARG A 137 -22.64 -12.96 1.36
CA ARG A 137 -23.94 -13.27 1.99
C ARG A 137 -24.58 -12.03 2.59
N GLN A 138 -23.84 -11.25 3.36
CA GLN A 138 -24.36 -10.06 4.03
C GLN A 138 -24.82 -9.00 3.03
N PHE A 139 -24.15 -8.87 1.89
CA PHE A 139 -24.62 -8.01 0.81
C PHE A 139 -25.94 -8.54 0.21
N ALA A 140 -26.02 -9.84 -0.08
CA ALA A 140 -27.23 -10.45 -0.66
C ALA A 140 -28.45 -10.30 0.25
N GLU A 141 -28.27 -10.42 1.58
CA GLU A 141 -29.34 -10.22 2.57
C GLU A 141 -29.90 -8.79 2.61
N ARG A 142 -29.21 -7.80 2.01
CA ARG A 142 -29.68 -6.40 1.91
C ARG A 142 -30.51 -6.12 0.64
N LEU A 143 -30.49 -7.01 -0.34
CA LEU A 143 -31.22 -6.79 -1.59
C LEU A 143 -32.74 -6.98 -1.35
N PRO A 144 -33.60 -6.11 -1.89
CA PRO A 144 -35.04 -6.32 -1.83
C PRO A 144 -35.42 -7.61 -2.58
N ALA A 145 -36.36 -8.36 -1.99
CA ALA A 145 -36.88 -9.62 -2.52
C ALA A 145 -37.70 -9.46 -3.81
#